data_AF-A0A968APR0-F1
#
_entry.id   AF-A0A968APR0-F1
#
_cell.length_a   1.000
_cell.length_b   1.000
_cell.length_c   1.000
_cell.angle_alpha   90.00
_cell.angle_beta   90.00
_cell.angle_gamma   90.00
#
_symmetry.space_group_name_H-M   'P 1'
#
loop_
_entity.id
_entity.type
_entity.pdbx_description
1 polymer ?
#
loop_
_entity_poly.entity_id
_entity_poly.type
_entity_poly.pdbx_seq_one_letter_code
_entity_poly.pdbx_strand_id
1 'polypeptide(L)'
;KDDFDVFETEGLHIASLDNRVSRVKTFTDNLQRLPKGHKKLQMLRKDVFKKFQPDCVITDFEPMTAYLANHYDLPLITIDNQHRLRYMSYPCPAH
;
A
#
# COMPACT_ATOMS: atom_id res chain seq x y z
N LYS A 1 -21.18 -13.60 -15.68
CA LYS A 1 -20.43 -12.53 -14.98
C LYS A 1 -19.11 -13.18 -14.64
N ASP A 2 -18.08 -12.83 -15.38
CA ASP A 2 -16.84 -13.61 -15.39
C ASP A 2 -16.09 -13.34 -14.09
N ASP A 3 -15.80 -14.41 -13.34
CA ASP A 3 -14.90 -14.36 -12.19
C ASP A 3 -13.48 -14.11 -12.69
N PHE A 4 -12.77 -13.21 -12.02
CA PHE A 4 -11.38 -12.89 -12.28
C PHE A 4 -10.50 -13.36 -11.13
N ASP A 5 -9.24 -13.64 -11.41
CA ASP A 5 -8.29 -14.08 -10.39
C ASP A 5 -8.03 -12.94 -9.39
N VAL A 6 -8.50 -13.13 -8.16
CA VAL A 6 -8.30 -12.16 -7.07
C VAL A 6 -7.19 -12.65 -6.16
N PHE A 7 -6.13 -11.86 -6.07
CA PHE A 7 -5.18 -11.97 -4.98
C PHE A 7 -5.60 -10.99 -3.87
N GLU A 8 -6.25 -11.50 -2.83
CA GLU A 8 -6.70 -10.65 -1.73
C GLU A 8 -5.51 -10.20 -0.88
N THR A 9 -5.24 -8.90 -0.94
CA THR A 9 -4.33 -8.24 -0.01
C THR A 9 -5.13 -7.70 1.16
N GLU A 10 -4.94 -8.22 2.37
CA GLU A 10 -5.40 -7.52 3.57
C GLU A 10 -4.70 -6.15 3.64
N GLY A 11 -5.48 -5.08 3.47
CA GLY A 11 -5.02 -3.69 3.32
C GLY A 11 -3.77 -3.38 4.11
N LEU A 12 -2.63 -3.28 3.41
CA LEU A 12 -1.44 -2.71 4.00
C LEU A 12 -1.61 -1.21 3.97
N HIS A 13 -2.21 -0.73 5.06
CA HIS A 13 -1.76 0.53 5.61
C HIS A 13 -0.27 0.34 5.91
N ILE A 14 0.60 0.52 4.90
CA ILE A 14 1.98 0.88 5.18
C ILE A 14 1.83 2.06 6.11
N ALA A 15 2.26 1.83 7.33
CA ALA A 15 2.34 2.78 8.41
C ALA A 15 2.93 4.07 7.83
N SER A 16 2.05 4.98 7.37
CA SER A 16 2.39 6.37 7.14
C SER A 16 2.60 6.93 8.53
N LEU A 17 3.79 6.68 9.05
CA LEU A 17 4.22 6.93 10.40
C LEU A 17 5.51 7.71 10.25
N ASP A 18 5.35 9.01 10.03
CA ASP A 18 5.92 9.95 10.98
C ASP A 18 5.51 11.38 10.65
N ASN A 19 4.48 11.85 11.38
CA ASN A 19 4.43 13.26 11.77
C ASN A 19 4.56 13.40 13.31
N ARG A 20 5.55 12.66 13.86
CA ARG A 20 6.09 12.65 15.23
C ARG A 20 5.15 12.23 16.36
N VAL A 21 5.53 11.19 17.13
CA VAL A 21 5.68 11.24 18.62
C VAL A 21 6.55 10.08 19.16
N SER A 22 7.48 10.41 20.07
CA SER A 22 8.32 9.55 20.97
C SER A 22 9.08 8.34 20.39
N ARG A 23 10.39 8.51 20.15
CA ARG A 23 11.29 7.59 19.42
C ARG A 23 11.46 6.18 19.99
N VAL A 24 11.22 5.92 21.27
CA VAL A 24 11.60 4.62 21.90
C VAL A 24 10.44 3.64 21.97
N LYS A 25 9.26 4.05 22.47
CA LYS A 25 8.06 3.21 22.52
C LYS A 25 7.45 2.99 21.13
N THR A 26 7.48 4.02 20.28
CA THR A 26 7.02 3.94 18.89
C THR A 26 7.90 3.00 18.07
N PHE A 27 9.22 2.97 18.32
CA PHE A 27 10.11 2.04 17.61
C PHE A 27 9.84 0.58 17.96
N THR A 28 9.63 0.23 19.23
CA THR A 28 9.37 -1.16 19.62
C THR A 28 8.05 -1.69 19.09
N ASP A 29 6.97 -0.90 19.17
CA ASP A 29 5.64 -1.33 18.72
C ASP A 29 5.53 -1.33 17.19
N ASN A 30 6.25 -0.43 16.49
CA ASN A 30 6.33 -0.43 15.03
C ASN A 30 7.22 -1.57 14.50
N LEU A 31 8.33 -1.87 15.18
CA LEU A 31 9.22 -2.97 14.79
C LEU A 31 8.51 -4.33 14.88
N GLN A 32 7.55 -4.50 15.81
CA GLN A 32 6.71 -5.71 15.88
C GLN A 32 5.72 -5.84 14.71
N ARG A 33 5.38 -4.74 14.02
CA ARG A 33 4.46 -4.73 12.85
C ARG A 33 5.19 -4.90 11.52
N LEU A 34 6.49 -4.58 11.45
CA LEU A 34 7.33 -4.79 10.25
C LEU A 34 7.35 -6.23 9.70
N PRO A 35 7.41 -7.30 10.53
CA PRO A 35 7.47 -8.68 10.04
C PRO A 35 6.24 -9.05 9.21
N LYS A 36 5.06 -8.52 9.60
CA LYS A 36 3.81 -8.75 8.87
C LYS A 36 3.83 -8.04 7.51
N GLY A 37 4.31 -6.79 7.46
CA GLY A 37 4.49 -6.05 6.21
C GLY A 37 5.44 -6.75 5.25
N HIS A 38 6.60 -7.18 5.75
CA HIS A 38 7.58 -7.94 4.98
C HIS A 38 7.03 -9.25 4.43
N LYS A 39 6.31 -10.04 5.25
CA LYS A 39 5.71 -11.30 4.80
C LYS A 39 4.74 -11.07 3.64
N LYS A 40 3.89 -10.04 3.72
CA LYS A 40 2.92 -9.72 2.67
C LYS A 40 3.60 -9.22 1.40
N LEU A 41 4.62 -8.36 1.51
CA LEU A 41 5.42 -7.94 0.36
C LEU A 41 6.06 -9.16 -0.35
N GLN A 42 6.55 -10.14 0.41
CA GLN A 42 7.11 -11.37 -0.16
C GLN A 42 6.06 -12.22 -0.86
N MET A 43 4.84 -12.32 -0.32
CA MET A 43 3.73 -13.03 -0.97
C MET A 43 3.33 -12.33 -2.27
N LEU A 44 3.11 -11.02 -2.24
CA LEU A 44 2.80 -10.21 -3.43
C LEU A 44 3.88 -10.37 -4.51
N ARG A 45 5.16 -10.32 -4.11
CA ARG A 45 6.29 -10.55 -5.02
C ARG A 45 6.25 -11.96 -5.64
N LYS A 46 6.01 -13.00 -4.84
CA LYS A 46 6.06 -14.39 -5.29
C LYS A 46 4.88 -14.74 -6.18
N ASP A 47 3.68 -14.47 -5.71
CA ASP A 47 2.45 -14.97 -6.32
C ASP A 47 1.97 -14.07 -7.46
N VAL A 48 2.22 -12.76 -7.39
CA VAL A 48 1.83 -11.81 -8.45
C VAL A 48 3.02 -11.53 -9.36
N PHE A 49 4.09 -10.89 -8.87
CA PHE A 49 5.17 -10.41 -9.75
C PHE A 49 6.02 -11.52 -10.38
N LYS A 50 6.19 -12.67 -9.71
CA LYS A 50 6.97 -13.79 -10.26
C LYS A 50 6.14 -14.86 -10.94
N LYS A 51 4.94 -15.16 -10.44
CA LYS A 51 4.09 -16.24 -10.99
C LYS A 51 3.08 -15.72 -12.01
N PHE A 52 2.34 -14.65 -11.69
CA PHE A 52 1.41 -14.04 -12.64
C PHE A 52 2.13 -13.19 -13.72
N GLN A 53 3.22 -12.52 -13.33
CA GLN A 53 4.07 -11.70 -14.23
C GLN A 53 3.27 -10.61 -14.97
N PRO A 54 2.78 -9.58 -14.24
CA PRO A 54 1.99 -8.53 -14.86
C PRO A 54 2.81 -7.70 -15.85
N ASP A 55 2.20 -7.27 -16.95
CA ASP A 55 2.81 -6.34 -17.91
C ASP A 55 2.67 -4.87 -17.49
N CYS A 56 1.74 -4.56 -16.57
CA CYS A 56 1.59 -3.23 -15.98
C CYS A 56 0.95 -3.31 -14.59
N VAL A 57 1.08 -2.25 -13.81
CA VAL A 57 0.48 -2.11 -12.48
C VAL A 57 -0.40 -0.88 -12.44
N ILE A 58 -1.66 -1.06 -12.02
CA ILE A 58 -2.62 0.03 -11.77
C ILE A 58 -2.92 0.02 -10.27
N THR A 59 -2.75 1.15 -9.59
CA THR A 59 -2.88 1.23 -8.12
C THR A 59 -3.54 2.53 -7.66
N ASP A 60 -4.28 2.48 -6.56
CA ASP A 60 -4.91 3.62 -5.89
C ASP A 60 -3.98 4.27 -4.84
N PHE A 61 -2.70 4.44 -5.19
CA PHE A 61 -1.61 4.84 -4.29
C PHE A 61 -1.28 3.80 -3.21
N GLU A 62 -1.53 2.51 -3.47
CA GLU A 62 -1.00 1.43 -2.63
C GLU A 62 0.54 1.33 -2.84
N PRO A 63 1.33 1.50 -1.77
CA PRO A 63 2.77 1.71 -1.90
C PRO A 63 3.60 0.44 -2.22
N MET A 64 3.17 -0.77 -1.86
CA MET A 64 3.96 -1.97 -2.15
C MET A 64 3.93 -2.37 -3.63
N THR A 65 2.75 -2.30 -4.25
CA THR A 65 2.55 -2.56 -5.68
C THR A 65 3.31 -1.53 -6.49
N ALA A 66 3.27 -0.26 -6.10
CA ALA A 66 4.09 0.80 -6.68
C ALA A 66 5.60 0.51 -6.52
N TYR A 67 6.05 0.11 -5.33
CA TYR A 67 7.44 -0.27 -5.08
C TYR A 67 7.90 -1.43 -5.97
N LEU A 68 7.09 -2.50 -6.06
CA LEU A 68 7.41 -3.66 -6.87
C LEU A 68 7.33 -3.37 -8.38
N ALA A 69 6.39 -2.54 -8.84
CA ALA A 69 6.33 -2.10 -10.23
C ALA A 69 7.64 -1.42 -10.64
N ASN A 70 8.13 -0.50 -9.81
CA ASN A 70 9.43 0.14 -10.03
C ASN A 70 10.59 -0.88 -9.94
N HIS A 71 10.57 -1.81 -8.98
CA HIS A 71 11.63 -2.81 -8.83
C HIS A 71 11.74 -3.77 -10.03
N TYR A 72 10.64 -4.03 -10.73
CA TYR A 72 10.57 -4.92 -11.89
C TYR A 72 10.49 -4.15 -13.22
N ASP A 73 10.74 -2.84 -13.22
CA ASP A 73 10.71 -1.98 -14.41
C ASP A 73 9.39 -2.06 -15.20
N LEU A 74 8.26 -2.17 -14.50
CA LEU A 74 6.93 -2.24 -15.09
C LEU A 74 6.26 -0.86 -15.20
N PRO A 75 5.49 -0.61 -16.28
CA PRO A 75 4.59 0.54 -16.35
C PRO A 75 3.68 0.63 -15.11
N LEU A 76 3.68 1.79 -14.47
CA LEU A 76 2.91 2.07 -13.26
C LEU A 76 1.92 3.21 -13.52
N ILE A 77 0.64 2.94 -13.31
CA ILE A 77 -0.45 3.90 -13.40
C ILE A 77 -1.05 4.08 -12.00
N THR A 78 -1.01 5.30 -11.48
CA THR A 78 -1.61 5.62 -10.18
C THR A 78 -2.90 6.41 -10.37
N ILE A 79 -3.95 6.05 -9.64
CA ILE A 79 -5.25 6.73 -9.66
C ILE A 79 -5.49 7.34 -8.28
N ASP A 80 -5.47 8.67 -8.18
CA ASP A 80 -5.68 9.35 -6.91
C ASP A 80 -7.17 9.64 -6.68
N ASN A 81 -7.58 9.51 -5.43
CA ASN A 81 -8.89 9.88 -4.93
C ASN A 81 -9.00 11.36 -4.51
N GLN A 82 -8.05 12.23 -4.88
CA GLN A 82 -8.06 13.67 -4.55
C GLN A 82 -9.39 14.40 -4.83
N HIS A 83 -10.16 13.96 -5.83
CA HIS A 83 -11.51 14.48 -6.06
C HIS A 83 -12.43 14.31 -4.83
N ARG A 84 -12.32 13.19 -4.10
CA ARG A 84 -13.09 12.96 -2.86
C ARG A 84 -12.71 13.95 -1.76
N LEU A 85 -11.44 14.31 -1.63
CA LEU A 85 -11.00 15.29 -0.62
C LEU A 85 -11.56 16.70 -0.90
N ARG A 86 -11.75 17.06 -2.18
CA ARG A 86 -12.26 18.38 -2.57
C ARG A 86 -13.76 18.59 -2.28
N TYR A 87 -14.57 17.53 -2.35
CA TYR A 87 -16.03 17.64 -2.26
C TYR A 87 -16.63 17.01 -1.01
N MET A 88 -15.82 16.48 -0.08
CA MET A 88 -16.30 15.95 1.19
C MET A 88 -16.13 16.98 2.31
N SER A 89 -17.21 17.19 3.07
CA SER A 89 -17.19 17.97 4.30
C SER A 89 -16.60 17.12 5.43
N TYR A 90 -15.53 17.58 6.05
CA TYR A 90 -14.91 16.93 7.20
C TYR A 90 -15.10 17.78 8.47
N PRO A 91 -15.44 17.16 9.61
CA PRO A 91 -15.42 17.86 10.90
C PRO A 91 -13.97 18.25 11.22
N CYS A 92 -13.67 19.54 11.19
CA CYS A 92 -12.39 20.12 11.58
C CYS A 92 -12.48 20.59 13.05
N PRO A 93 -11.45 20.37 13.89
CA PRO A 93 -11.39 21.00 15.20
C PRO A 93 -11.53 22.52 15.07
N ALA A 94 -12.33 23.13 15.95
CA ALA A 94 -12.38 24.59 16.03
C ALA A 94 -10.98 25.12 16.39
N HIS A 95 -10.57 26.18 15.69
CA HIS A 95 -9.30 26.87 15.90
C HIS A 95 -9.17 27.44 17.31
#